data_AF-A0A6M3XGP9-F1
#
_entry.id   AF-A0A6M3XGP9-F1
#
_cell.length_a   1.000
_cell.length_b   1.000
_cell.length_c   1.000
_cell.angle_alpha   90.00
_cell.angle_beta   90.00
_cell.angle_gamma   90.00
#
_symmetry.space_group_name_H-M   'P 1'
#
loop_
_entity.id
_entity.type
_entity.pdbx_description
1 polymer ?
#
loop_
_entity_poly.entity_id
_entity_poly.type
_entity_poly.pdbx_seq_one_letter_code
_entity_poly.pdbx_strand_id
1 'polypeptide(L)'
;YLSKVGLFEIKNNYKDDKQIIIEEYTNFNEKYGKIKYGWWYKTKADLVIFVSQKTRTMIFMPINEKIKEHYESIKDKHKLILNKPSKNNNNMWQSAFRKIFLDEFKGYFSYYKKII
;
A
#
# COMPACT_ATOMS: atom_id res chain seq x y z
N TYR A 1 24.59 -8.08 -0.41
CA TYR A 1 24.11 -7.08 -1.38
C TYR A 1 23.45 -5.95 -0.60
N LEU A 2 24.19 -4.89 -0.26
CA LEU A 2 23.61 -3.66 0.28
C LEU A 2 23.21 -2.81 -0.92
N SER A 3 21.94 -2.86 -1.33
CA SER A 3 21.42 -1.91 -2.30
C SER A 3 21.61 -0.50 -1.75
N LYS A 4 22.14 0.44 -2.55
CA LYS A 4 22.03 1.88 -2.28
C LYS A 4 20.55 2.12 -1.95
N VAL A 5 20.23 2.50 -0.72
CA VAL A 5 18.84 2.83 -0.37
C VAL A 5 18.49 4.06 -1.20
N GLY A 6 17.70 3.84 -2.24
CA GLY A 6 17.16 4.91 -3.09
C GLY A 6 16.04 5.66 -2.36
N LEU A 7 15.06 6.16 -3.11
CA LEU A 7 13.91 6.83 -2.52
C LEU A 7 13.08 5.82 -1.72
N PHE A 8 12.72 6.15 -0.48
CA PHE A 8 11.81 5.33 0.31
C PHE A 8 10.56 6.10 0.73
N GLU A 9 9.45 5.38 0.86
CA GLU A 9 8.19 5.89 1.41
C GLU A 9 7.79 5.10 2.65
N ILE A 10 7.36 5.80 3.71
CA ILE A 10 6.83 5.18 4.92
C ILE A 10 5.30 5.22 4.87
N LYS A 11 4.64 4.09 5.13
CA LYS A 11 3.17 3.98 5.19
C LYS A 11 2.74 3.40 6.53
N ASN A 12 1.80 4.06 7.20
CA ASN A 12 1.14 3.54 8.41
C ASN A 12 -0.02 2.58 8.05
N ASN A 13 0.27 1.62 7.16
CA ASN A 13 -0.74 0.78 6.51
C ASN A 13 -0.65 -0.70 6.95
N TYR A 14 0.07 -0.98 8.03
CA TYR A 14 0.14 -2.29 8.67
C TYR A 14 -0.35 -2.17 10.12
N LYS A 15 -1.38 -2.95 10.47
CA LYS A 15 -2.07 -2.84 11.78
C LYS A 15 -1.88 -4.07 12.67
N ASP A 16 -0.80 -4.83 12.47
CA ASP A 16 -0.53 -6.11 13.13
C ASP A 16 -1.59 -7.19 12.87
N ASP A 17 -2.39 -7.04 11.82
CA ASP A 17 -3.44 -7.98 11.39
C ASP A 17 -2.97 -8.91 10.26
N LYS A 18 -1.65 -9.01 10.06
CA LYS A 18 -1.01 -9.75 8.96
C LYS A 18 -1.46 -9.31 7.57
N GLN A 19 -2.07 -8.13 7.44
CA GLN A 19 -2.51 -7.56 6.18
C GLN A 19 -1.84 -6.20 5.95
N ILE A 20 -1.55 -5.90 4.69
CA ILE A 20 -1.15 -4.55 4.28
C ILE A 20 -2.27 -3.90 3.48
N ILE A 21 -2.45 -2.60 3.73
CA ILE A 21 -3.42 -1.76 2.99
C ILE A 21 -2.72 -1.14 1.79
N ILE A 22 -3.16 -1.49 0.59
CA ILE A 22 -2.68 -0.94 -0.68
C ILE A 22 -3.78 -0.03 -1.25
N GLU A 23 -3.50 1.27 -1.35
CA GLU A 23 -4.42 2.23 -1.97
C GLU A 23 -4.22 2.25 -3.48
N GLU A 24 -5.25 1.84 -4.21
CA GLU A 24 -5.24 1.78 -5.66
C GLU A 24 -5.78 3.06 -6.30
N TYR A 25 -6.66 3.79 -5.60
CA TYR A 25 -7.32 4.97 -6.13
C TYR A 25 -7.43 6.06 -5.07
N THR A 26 -7.02 7.29 -5.41
CA THR A 26 -7.38 8.48 -4.63
C THR A 26 -8.81 8.95 -4.93
N ASN A 27 -9.30 8.68 -6.14
CA ASN A 27 -10.71 8.81 -6.50
C ASN A 27 -11.14 7.66 -7.42
N PHE A 28 -12.11 6.87 -6.97
CA PHE A 28 -12.74 5.79 -7.74
C PHE A 28 -14.19 6.13 -8.14
N ASN A 29 -14.71 7.28 -7.69
CA ASN A 29 -16.09 7.66 -7.96
C ASN A 29 -16.17 8.75 -9.03
N GLU A 30 -16.67 8.37 -10.20
CA GLU A 30 -16.77 9.26 -11.37
C GLU A 30 -17.72 10.44 -11.14
N LYS A 31 -18.70 10.32 -10.23
CA LYS A 31 -19.58 11.43 -9.83
C LYS A 31 -18.80 12.58 -9.20
N TYR A 32 -17.66 12.29 -8.56
CA TYR A 32 -16.83 13.27 -7.88
C TYR A 32 -15.62 13.72 -8.71
N GLY A 33 -15.55 13.30 -9.98
CA GLY A 33 -14.50 13.65 -10.93
C GLY A 33 -13.84 12.42 -11.55
N LYS A 34 -12.84 12.65 -12.42
CA LYS A 34 -12.11 11.55 -13.10
C LYS A 34 -11.52 10.56 -12.10
N ILE A 35 -11.43 9.29 -12.52
CA ILE A 35 -10.69 8.26 -11.79
C ILE A 35 -9.24 8.71 -11.62
N LYS A 36 -8.71 8.59 -10.40
CA LYS A 36 -7.34 8.95 -10.06
C LYS A 36 -6.68 7.82 -9.29
N TYR A 37 -5.54 7.38 -9.78
CA TYR A 37 -4.75 6.34 -9.12
C TYR A 37 -4.19 6.77 -7.76
N GLY A 38 -4.12 5.80 -6.86
CA GLY A 38 -3.57 5.87 -5.51
C GLY A 38 -2.04 5.85 -5.49
N TRP A 39 -1.49 5.87 -4.28
CA TRP A 39 -0.03 5.87 -4.11
C TRP A 39 0.63 4.62 -4.69
N TRP A 40 -0.05 3.46 -4.72
CA TRP A 40 0.55 2.23 -5.22
C TRP A 40 1.05 2.37 -6.66
N TYR A 41 0.27 3.01 -7.54
CA TYR A 41 0.64 3.18 -8.95
C TYR A 41 1.46 4.45 -9.21
N LYS A 42 1.58 5.35 -8.23
CA LYS A 42 2.22 6.66 -8.39
C LYS A 42 3.56 6.78 -7.66
N THR A 43 3.84 5.89 -6.72
CA THR A 43 5.08 5.95 -5.94
C THR A 43 6.29 5.85 -6.87
N LYS A 44 7.29 6.67 -6.59
CA LYS A 44 8.62 6.63 -7.22
C LYS A 44 9.68 6.07 -6.27
N ALA A 45 9.25 5.57 -5.12
CA ALA A 45 10.14 4.95 -4.16
C ALA A 45 10.57 3.58 -4.66
N ASP A 46 11.82 3.23 -4.38
CA ASP A 46 12.37 1.89 -4.59
C ASP A 46 12.04 0.96 -3.42
N LEU A 47 11.55 1.53 -2.30
CA LEU A 47 11.24 0.83 -1.07
C LEU A 47 10.03 1.46 -0.38
N VAL A 48 9.04 0.64 -0.05
CA VAL A 48 7.95 1.03 0.84
C VAL A 48 8.12 0.32 2.18
N ILE A 49 8.06 1.10 3.26
CA ILE A 49 8.17 0.60 4.62
C ILE A 49 6.79 0.71 5.26
N PHE A 50 6.14 -0.42 5.49
CA PHE A 50 4.89 -0.46 6.26
C PHE A 50 5.22 -0.55 7.74
N VAL A 51 4.68 0.38 8.53
CA VAL A 51 4.96 0.46 9.97
C VAL A 51 3.67 0.23 10.74
N SER A 52 3.74 -0.62 11.77
CA SER A 52 2.75 -0.60 12.85
C SER A 52 3.19 0.39 13.91
N GLN A 53 2.37 1.40 14.18
CA GLN A 53 2.60 2.33 15.28
C GLN A 53 2.52 1.67 16.66
N LYS A 54 1.74 0.58 16.80
CA LYS A 54 1.51 -0.09 18.09
C LYS A 54 2.71 -0.92 18.50
N THR A 55 3.18 -1.79 17.60
CA THR A 55 4.25 -2.76 17.91
C THR A 55 5.62 -2.29 17.43
N ARG A 56 5.68 -1.18 16.67
CA ARG A 56 6.88 -0.73 15.96
C ARG A 56 7.44 -1.77 14.98
N THR A 57 6.58 -2.71 14.55
CA THR A 57 6.90 -3.64 13.47
C THR A 57 7.06 -2.87 12.17
N MET A 58 8.09 -3.22 11.40
CA MET A 58 8.37 -2.65 10.09
C MET A 58 8.45 -3.76 9.04
N ILE A 59 7.76 -3.57 7.93
CA ILE A 59 7.79 -4.46 6.76
C ILE A 59 8.41 -3.68 5.63
N PHE A 60 9.55 -4.16 5.15
CA PHE A 60 10.32 -3.56 4.07
C PHE A 60 9.97 -4.26 2.78
N MET A 61 9.29 -3.58 1.86
CA MET A 61 8.87 -4.11 0.58
C MET A 61 9.57 -3.33 -0.55
N PRO A 62 10.56 -3.92 -1.26
CA PRO A 62 11.10 -3.32 -2.46
C PRO A 62 9.99 -3.07 -3.48
N ILE A 63 10.05 -1.94 -4.15
CA ILE A 63 9.14 -1.55 -5.22
C ILE A 63 9.91 -1.63 -6.53
N ASN A 64 9.61 -2.66 -7.31
CA ASN A 64 10.14 -2.93 -8.64
C ASN A 64 9.04 -3.57 -9.50
N GLU A 65 9.32 -3.81 -10.77
CA GLU A 65 8.35 -4.40 -11.71
C GLU A 65 7.82 -5.75 -11.22
N LYS A 66 8.68 -6.62 -10.69
CA LYS A 66 8.28 -7.96 -10.22
C LYS A 66 7.21 -7.91 -9.13
N ILE A 67 7.34 -7.04 -8.14
CA ILE A 67 6.31 -6.93 -7.08
C ILE A 67 5.03 -6.28 -7.60
N LYS A 68 5.12 -5.40 -8.61
CA LYS A 68 3.94 -4.80 -9.26
C LYS A 68 3.17 -5.85 -10.03
N GLU A 69 3.85 -6.62 -10.87
CA GLU A 69 3.28 -7.75 -11.61
C GLU A 69 2.69 -8.80 -10.68
N HIS A 70 3.43 -9.15 -9.63
CA HIS A 70 2.94 -10.08 -8.61
C HIS A 70 1.65 -9.56 -7.97
N TYR A 71 1.61 -8.29 -7.56
CA TYR A 71 0.40 -7.67 -7.03
C TYR A 71 -0.76 -7.72 -8.03
N GLU A 72 -0.54 -7.36 -9.29
CA GLU A 72 -1.57 -7.44 -10.33
C GLU A 72 -2.13 -8.85 -10.48
N SER A 73 -1.28 -9.88 -10.35
CA SER A 73 -1.71 -11.29 -10.44
C SER A 73 -2.57 -11.76 -9.27
N ILE A 74 -2.45 -11.14 -8.09
CA ILE A 74 -3.18 -11.55 -6.89
C ILE A 74 -4.33 -10.60 -6.51
N LYS A 75 -4.33 -9.34 -6.96
CA LYS A 75 -5.20 -8.29 -6.39
C LYS A 75 -6.68 -8.61 -6.49
N ASP A 76 -7.12 -9.31 -7.54
CA ASP A 76 -8.54 -9.62 -7.75
C ASP A 76 -9.08 -10.73 -6.83
N LYS A 77 -8.21 -11.47 -6.15
CA LYS A 77 -8.60 -12.36 -5.04
C LYS A 77 -9.08 -11.59 -3.81
N HIS A 78 -8.73 -10.31 -3.70
CA HIS A 78 -9.03 -9.46 -2.55
C HIS A 78 -10.08 -8.42 -2.93
N LYS A 79 -11.12 -8.22 -2.14
CA LYS A 79 -12.15 -7.23 -2.48
C LYS A 79 -11.58 -5.80 -2.51
N LEU A 80 -11.92 -5.03 -3.55
CA LEU A 80 -11.71 -3.57 -3.56
C LEU A 80 -12.68 -2.91 -2.58
N ILE A 81 -12.15 -2.25 -1.56
CA ILE A 81 -12.91 -1.57 -0.51
C ILE A 81 -12.93 -0.09 -0.81
N LEU A 82 -14.13 0.47 -0.94
CA LEU A 82 -14.33 1.90 -1.10
C LEU A 82 -14.42 2.56 0.28
N ASN A 83 -13.69 3.64 0.48
CA ASN A 83 -13.87 4.49 1.65
C ASN A 83 -15.20 5.23 1.58
N LYS A 84 -15.63 5.80 2.71
CA LYS A 84 -16.71 6.79 2.71
C LYS A 84 -16.28 7.99 1.85
N PRO A 85 -17.19 8.59 1.07
CA PRO A 85 -16.90 9.85 0.38
C PRO A 85 -16.40 10.90 1.37
N SER A 86 -15.39 11.67 0.95
CA SER A 86 -14.80 12.72 1.76
C SER A 86 -14.65 14.01 0.97
N LYS A 87 -14.67 15.14 1.66
CA LYS A 87 -14.51 16.48 1.09
C LYS A 87 -13.21 17.10 1.59
N ASN A 88 -12.40 17.65 0.68
CA ASN A 88 -11.27 18.53 1.03
C ASN A 88 -11.21 19.68 0.03
N ASN A 89 -10.98 20.90 0.52
CA ASN A 89 -10.91 22.10 -0.33
C ASN A 89 -12.03 22.17 -1.37
N ASN A 90 -13.28 21.93 -0.94
CA ASN A 90 -14.49 21.85 -1.77
C ASN A 90 -14.58 20.75 -2.83
N ASN A 91 -13.55 19.92 -2.97
CA ASN A 91 -13.59 18.76 -3.85
C ASN A 91 -14.05 17.52 -3.08
N MET A 92 -15.04 16.82 -3.63
CA MET A 92 -15.42 15.49 -3.18
C MET A 92 -14.49 14.46 -3.81
N TRP A 93 -14.25 13.35 -3.13
CA TRP A 93 -13.69 12.15 -3.72
C TRP A 93 -14.04 10.93 -2.90
N GLN A 94 -13.77 9.76 -3.46
CA GLN A 94 -13.89 8.49 -2.76
C GLN A 94 -12.69 7.63 -3.09
N SER A 95 -11.77 7.45 -2.14
CA SER A 95 -10.61 6.57 -2.34
C SER A 95 -11.00 5.10 -2.24
N ALA A 96 -10.19 4.22 -2.82
CA ALA A 96 -10.38 2.79 -2.75
C ALA A 96 -9.04 2.06 -2.54
N PHE A 97 -9.10 0.98 -1.78
CA PHE A 97 -7.93 0.22 -1.36
C PHE A 97 -8.26 -1.27 -1.27
N ARG A 98 -7.23 -2.10 -1.28
CA ARG A 98 -7.33 -3.52 -0.94
C ARG A 98 -6.54 -3.84 0.32
N LYS A 99 -7.01 -4.83 1.06
CA LYS A 99 -6.27 -5.46 2.15
C LYS A 99 -5.72 -6.79 1.65
N ILE A 100 -4.40 -6.91 1.62
CA ILE A 100 -3.72 -8.10 1.11
C ILE A 100 -2.99 -8.77 2.27
N PHE A 101 -3.10 -10.10 2.38
CA PHE A 101 -2.36 -10.85 3.38
C PHE A 101 -0.86 -10.80 3.08
N LEU A 102 -0.03 -10.65 4.11
CA LEU A 102 1.43 -10.64 3.95
C LEU A 102 1.96 -11.93 3.36
N ASP A 103 1.32 -13.07 3.65
CA ASP A 103 1.74 -14.36 3.13
C ASP A 103 1.66 -14.44 1.59
N GLU A 104 0.77 -13.66 0.96
CA GLU A 104 0.72 -13.55 -0.50
C GLU A 104 1.97 -12.85 -1.07
N PHE A 105 2.70 -12.08 -0.25
CA PHE A 105 3.95 -11.42 -0.64
C PHE A 105 5.19 -12.18 -0.13
N LYS A 106 5.07 -13.43 0.28
CA LYS A 106 6.20 -14.22 0.77
C LYS A 106 7.34 -14.22 -0.26
N GLY A 107 8.54 -13.85 0.19
CA GLY A 107 9.72 -13.69 -0.66
C GLY A 107 9.92 -12.29 -1.25
N TYR A 108 8.94 -11.38 -1.12
CA TYR A 108 9.00 -10.01 -1.60
C TYR A 108 9.11 -8.96 -0.49
N PHE A 109 9.28 -9.35 0.77
CA PHE A 109 9.49 -8.40 1.86
C PHE A 109 10.46 -8.95 2.91
N SER A 110 11.02 -8.03 3.69
CA SER A 110 11.74 -8.34 4.92
C SER A 110 10.99 -7.79 6.12
N TYR A 111 11.06 -8.52 7.23
CA TYR A 111 10.32 -8.20 8.44
C TYR A 111 11.29 -7.81 9.56
N TYR A 112 11.04 -6.66 10.17
CA TYR A 112 11.74 -6.22 11.37
C TYR A 112 10.74 -6.03 12.50
N LYS A 113 11.00 -6.68 13.62
CA LYS A 113 10.27 -6.49 14.86
C LYS A 113 11.27 -6.26 15.96
N LYS A 114 11.14 -5.14 16.65
CA LYS A 114 11.93 -4.89 17.84
C LYS A 114 11.52 -5.94 18.88
N ILE A 115 12.45 -6.80 19.25
CA ILE A 115 12.30 -7.67 20.43
C ILE A 115 12.40 -6.74 21.64
N ILE A 116 11.35 -6.69 22.45
CA ILE A 116 11.29 -5.97 23.73
C ILE A 116 11.51 -6.99 24.82
#